data_AF-A0A0Q3JPC3-F1
#
_entry.id   AF-A0A0Q3JPC3-F1
#
_cell.length_a   1.000
_cell.length_b   1.000
_cell.length_c   1.000
_cell.angle_alpha   90.00
_cell.angle_beta   90.00
_cell.angle_gamma   90.00
#
_symmetry.space_group_name_H-M   'P 1'
#
loop_
_entity.id
_entity.type
_entity.pdbx_description
1 polymer ?
#
loop_
_entity_poly.entity_id
_entity_poly.type
_entity_poly.pdbx_seq_one_letter_code
_entity_poly.pdbx_strand_id
1 'polypeptide(L)'
;MSKGEDYSSGWEYESRDEEEANYDEVSGVAKEQELINVHMSNAKVAYELNILCLPYALVGSTGPTNSESRRGKRSATIGHGLQEYVKRNGGRKMKIDFSEGRARPADSNQASKLTSECGIHTRNKMHVATHWKDYKEPVLAHIIPNAIKSVAKKFEMDTKDEVAKDVCTKIFQSVGRTVEEALSKRPCHVTQENWEDLVNKWSDERNQEISAKNKQNREAVKHQPKTGSRCYIAHFHQLKKDKYNNEDPSPIDFFKDTHIDKKTGRMSEEAQIAYTAMENKRREAQSEGGHLVSDAQIVAEVLKEHTASSTFLSSMGLQSRPGSSKPSASALRIPELEERVQQQDMEAREANEMYQQELNKKVEAQEYALQEMQRKQQEDLEAVKKSQQEREEAWAKKQAETDALLSFLLRKHGA
;
A
#
# COMPACT_ATOMS: atom_id res chain seq x y z
N MET A 1 -59.92 -1.01 17.79
CA MET A 1 -58.62 -0.32 17.84
C MET A 1 -57.61 -1.27 17.23
N SER A 2 -56.97 -0.84 16.14
CA SER A 2 -55.84 -1.42 15.38
C SER A 2 -54.92 -2.37 16.17
N LYS A 3 -54.33 -3.44 15.62
CA LYS A 3 -53.76 -3.65 14.27
C LYS A 3 -53.29 -5.12 14.16
N GLY A 4 -53.23 -5.67 12.93
CA GLY A 4 -52.24 -6.68 12.55
C GLY A 4 -52.82 -8.05 12.20
N GLU A 5 -53.09 -8.29 10.91
CA GLU A 5 -53.24 -9.64 10.37
C GLU A 5 -52.18 -9.87 9.29
N ASP A 6 -51.31 -10.84 9.59
CA ASP A 6 -50.49 -11.63 8.67
C ASP A 6 -51.38 -12.59 7.86
N TYR A 7 -51.06 -12.82 6.59
CA TYR A 7 -51.29 -14.07 5.82
C TYR A 7 -50.52 -13.89 4.48
N SER A 8 -49.36 -14.51 4.28
CA SER A 8 -49.09 -15.89 3.87
C SER A 8 -49.65 -16.31 2.50
N SER A 9 -48.70 -16.65 1.62
CA SER A 9 -48.66 -17.80 0.69
C SER A 9 -49.60 -17.90 -0.52
N GLY A 10 -49.01 -18.25 -1.66
CA GLY A 10 -49.56 -19.26 -2.56
C GLY A 10 -49.42 -18.97 -4.05
N TRP A 11 -48.42 -19.59 -4.71
CA TRP A 11 -48.61 -20.61 -5.78
C TRP A 11 -48.57 -19.92 -7.18
N GLU A 12 -48.06 -20.46 -8.28
CA GLU A 12 -47.81 -21.83 -8.68
C GLU A 12 -46.93 -21.87 -9.94
N TYR A 13 -46.49 -23.08 -10.26
CA TYR A 13 -45.55 -23.56 -11.25
C TYR A 13 -46.11 -23.52 -12.69
N GLU A 14 -45.31 -23.25 -13.71
CA GLU A 14 -45.49 -23.90 -15.03
C GLU A 14 -44.18 -23.93 -15.82
N SER A 15 -43.75 -25.15 -16.18
CA SER A 15 -42.65 -25.46 -17.09
C SER A 15 -43.25 -26.03 -18.37
N ARG A 16 -42.78 -25.56 -19.53
CA ARG A 16 -42.83 -26.13 -20.91
C ARG A 16 -42.73 -24.96 -21.91
N ASP A 17 -42.00 -24.96 -23.01
CA ASP A 17 -41.36 -26.02 -23.80
C ASP A 17 -40.07 -25.45 -24.44
N GLU A 18 -39.15 -26.36 -24.75
CA GLU A 18 -37.97 -26.16 -25.60
C GLU A 18 -38.40 -25.87 -27.04
N GLU A 19 -37.86 -24.81 -27.66
CA GLU A 19 -37.75 -24.73 -29.11
C GLU A 19 -36.34 -24.22 -29.46
N GLU A 20 -35.52 -25.14 -29.98
CA GLU A 20 -34.18 -24.89 -30.52
C GLU A 20 -34.24 -23.88 -31.68
N ALA A 21 -33.42 -22.82 -31.59
CA ALA A 21 -32.92 -22.13 -32.78
C ALA A 21 -31.46 -21.71 -32.54
N ASN A 22 -30.56 -22.60 -32.95
CA ASN A 22 -29.14 -22.41 -33.18
C ASN A 22 -28.85 -21.14 -34.01
N TYR A 23 -28.03 -20.22 -33.50
CA TYR A 23 -27.39 -19.16 -34.29
C TYR A 23 -25.99 -18.78 -33.72
N ASP A 24 -24.96 -19.32 -34.38
CA ASP A 24 -23.58 -18.85 -34.55
C ASP A 24 -22.84 -18.15 -33.38
N GLU A 25 -22.05 -18.97 -32.69
CA GLU A 25 -21.10 -18.69 -31.62
C GLU A 25 -19.79 -17.99 -32.07
N VAL A 26 -19.85 -17.06 -33.04
CA VAL A 26 -18.63 -16.39 -33.59
C VAL A 26 -18.67 -14.86 -33.55
N SER A 27 -19.74 -14.22 -33.05
CA SER A 27 -19.83 -12.74 -32.99
C SER A 27 -19.78 -12.09 -31.60
N GLY A 28 -19.70 -12.89 -30.53
CA GLY A 28 -19.70 -12.39 -29.14
C GLY A 28 -18.33 -11.93 -28.62
N VAL A 29 -17.24 -12.61 -29.00
CA VAL A 29 -15.91 -12.35 -28.42
C VAL A 29 -15.28 -11.06 -28.96
N ALA A 30 -15.62 -10.65 -30.19
CA ALA A 30 -15.12 -9.40 -30.77
C ALA A 30 -15.76 -8.14 -30.17
N LYS A 31 -17.02 -8.23 -29.69
CA LYS A 31 -17.72 -7.09 -29.08
C LYS A 31 -17.37 -6.88 -27.61
N GLU A 32 -16.95 -7.92 -26.91
CA GLU A 32 -16.55 -7.79 -25.49
C GLU A 32 -15.17 -7.15 -25.35
N GLN A 33 -14.23 -7.41 -26.28
CA GLN A 33 -12.94 -6.72 -26.33
C GLN A 33 -13.03 -5.27 -26.85
N GLU A 34 -14.00 -4.94 -27.71
CA GLU A 34 -14.27 -3.53 -28.06
C GLU A 34 -14.92 -2.74 -26.92
N LEU A 35 -15.82 -3.35 -26.10
CA LEU A 35 -16.41 -2.67 -24.95
C LEU A 35 -15.41 -2.44 -23.80
N ILE A 36 -14.44 -3.33 -23.61
CA ILE A 36 -13.38 -3.17 -22.60
C ILE A 36 -12.39 -2.07 -23.03
N ASN A 37 -12.11 -1.91 -24.33
CA ASN A 37 -11.24 -0.85 -24.84
C ASN A 37 -11.92 0.54 -24.88
N VAL A 38 -13.25 0.59 -25.03
CA VAL A 38 -14.03 1.85 -24.93
C VAL A 38 -14.22 2.29 -23.47
N HIS A 39 -14.31 1.36 -22.51
CA HIS A 39 -14.39 1.69 -21.07
C HIS A 39 -13.09 2.29 -20.50
N MET A 40 -11.92 1.92 -21.04
CA MET A 40 -10.63 2.48 -20.64
C MET A 40 -10.38 3.91 -21.18
N SER A 41 -11.10 4.33 -22.23
CA SER A 41 -10.93 5.66 -22.83
C SER A 41 -11.75 6.75 -22.11
N ASN A 42 -12.94 6.40 -21.59
CA ASN A 42 -13.79 7.36 -20.88
C ASN A 42 -13.37 7.61 -19.43
N ALA A 43 -12.73 6.64 -18.76
CA ALA A 43 -12.14 6.84 -17.44
C ALA A 43 -10.92 7.79 -17.49
N LYS A 44 -10.20 7.83 -18.61
CA LYS A 44 -9.02 8.69 -18.81
C LYS A 44 -9.40 10.16 -19.05
N VAL A 45 -10.52 10.41 -19.73
CA VAL A 45 -11.04 11.77 -19.98
C VAL A 45 -11.62 12.41 -18.71
N ALA A 46 -12.18 11.62 -17.79
CA ALA A 46 -12.59 12.10 -16.46
C ALA A 46 -11.38 12.42 -15.57
N TYR A 47 -10.29 11.65 -15.69
CA TYR A 47 -9.04 11.87 -14.94
C TYR A 47 -8.25 13.10 -15.44
N GLU A 48 -8.31 13.42 -16.74
CA GLU A 48 -7.51 14.49 -17.33
C GLU A 48 -8.15 15.89 -17.27
N LEU A 49 -9.39 16.03 -16.76
CA LEU A 49 -10.06 17.32 -16.59
C LEU A 49 -9.78 18.01 -15.24
N ASN A 50 -9.40 17.24 -14.22
CA ASN A 50 -8.63 17.61 -13.02
C ASN A 50 -8.93 18.98 -12.38
N ILE A 51 -9.76 19.03 -11.32
CA ILE A 51 -9.63 19.81 -10.05
C ILE A 51 -10.76 19.21 -9.16
N LEU A 52 -10.52 18.35 -8.16
CA LEU A 52 -9.93 18.70 -6.86
C LEU A 52 -9.14 17.55 -6.21
N CYS A 53 -7.87 17.85 -5.90
CA CYS A 53 -7.12 17.30 -4.77
C CYS A 53 -7.07 15.76 -4.58
N LEU A 54 -6.05 15.10 -5.14
CA LEU A 54 -5.08 14.19 -4.48
C LEU A 54 -4.38 13.31 -5.54
N PRO A 55 -3.08 12.99 -5.40
CA PRO A 55 -2.43 11.99 -6.23
C PRO A 55 -2.50 10.61 -5.55
N TYR A 56 -2.71 9.54 -6.33
CA TYR A 56 -2.07 8.26 -6.05
C TYR A 56 -1.77 7.42 -7.31
N ALA A 57 -0.65 6.70 -7.20
CA ALA A 57 0.06 5.79 -8.12
C ALA A 57 -0.74 4.54 -8.55
N LEU A 58 -0.40 3.68 -9.52
CA LEU A 58 0.81 2.92 -9.95
C LEU A 58 0.59 2.49 -11.44
N VAL A 59 1.56 2.18 -12.32
CA VAL A 59 2.41 0.96 -12.50
C VAL A 59 3.32 1.30 -13.71
N GLY A 60 4.66 1.21 -13.66
CA GLY A 60 5.47 0.04 -14.00
C GLY A 60 5.92 0.04 -15.48
N SER A 61 7.14 0.49 -15.78
CA SER A 61 7.94 -0.02 -16.91
C SER A 61 9.41 0.32 -16.72
N THR A 62 10.24 -0.70 -16.91
CA THR A 62 11.70 -0.76 -16.78
C THR A 62 12.41 -0.06 -17.94
N GLY A 63 13.44 0.74 -17.62
CA GLY A 63 14.38 1.30 -18.58
C GLY A 63 15.39 2.22 -17.89
N PRO A 64 16.71 2.10 -18.14
CA PRO A 64 17.72 2.76 -17.31
C PRO A 64 17.96 4.18 -17.83
N THR A 65 17.69 5.21 -17.02
CA THR A 65 18.26 6.54 -17.27
C THR A 65 18.58 7.27 -15.98
N ASN A 66 19.89 7.45 -15.81
CA ASN A 66 20.56 8.40 -14.96
C ASN A 66 19.95 9.81 -15.11
N SER A 67 19.40 10.37 -14.03
CA SER A 67 19.41 11.81 -13.72
C SER A 67 18.77 12.04 -12.35
N GLU A 68 19.38 12.93 -11.58
CA GLU A 68 19.05 13.30 -10.21
C GLU A 68 17.57 13.73 -10.07
N SER A 69 16.67 12.81 -9.71
CA SER A 69 15.28 13.16 -9.44
C SER A 69 15.16 13.74 -8.03
N ARG A 70 15.44 15.04 -7.90
CA ARG A 70 14.90 15.84 -6.80
C ARG A 70 13.38 15.69 -6.84
N ARG A 71 12.75 15.01 -5.88
CA ARG A 71 11.33 15.30 -5.60
C ARG A 71 11.27 16.66 -4.91
N GLY A 72 11.57 17.70 -5.69
CA GLY A 72 11.19 19.07 -5.41
C GLY A 72 9.68 19.22 -5.58
N LYS A 73 9.18 20.40 -5.20
CA LYS A 73 7.82 20.93 -5.38
C LYS A 73 7.04 20.14 -6.44
N ARG A 74 5.85 19.59 -6.11
CA ARG A 74 5.01 18.91 -7.10
C ARG A 74 4.78 19.86 -8.28
N SER A 75 5.45 19.59 -9.38
CA SER A 75 5.32 20.35 -10.62
C SER A 75 4.02 19.97 -11.30
N ALA A 76 3.56 20.83 -12.21
CA ALA A 76 2.38 20.53 -13.02
C ALA A 76 2.56 19.17 -13.72
N THR A 77 1.64 18.24 -13.46
CA THR A 77 1.67 16.89 -14.05
C THR A 77 1.29 16.92 -15.54
N ILE A 78 0.50 17.93 -15.94
CA ILE A 78 0.05 18.16 -17.31
C ILE A 78 1.13 18.96 -18.06
N GLY A 79 1.41 18.59 -19.32
CA GLY A 79 2.40 19.25 -20.19
C GLY A 79 3.83 18.72 -20.08
N HIS A 80 4.12 17.84 -19.12
CA HIS A 80 5.46 17.26 -18.95
C HIS A 80 5.91 16.46 -20.18
N GLY A 81 5.00 15.74 -20.82
CA GLY A 81 5.30 14.94 -22.02
C GLY A 81 5.83 15.78 -23.19
N LEU A 82 5.32 17.00 -23.38
CA LEU A 82 5.86 17.90 -24.41
C LEU A 82 7.21 18.48 -23.99
N GLN A 83 7.35 18.87 -22.73
CA GLN A 83 8.61 19.40 -22.20
C GLN A 83 9.76 18.37 -22.30
N GLU A 84 9.50 17.11 -21.95
CA GLU A 84 10.46 16.02 -22.12
C GLU A 84 10.82 15.80 -23.58
N TYR A 85 9.82 15.82 -24.48
CA TYR A 85 10.08 15.69 -25.91
C TYR A 85 11.03 16.79 -26.40
N VAL A 86 10.77 18.05 -26.04
CA VAL A 86 11.62 19.19 -26.44
C VAL A 86 13.04 19.02 -25.87
N LYS A 87 13.18 18.60 -24.60
CA LYS A 87 14.49 18.33 -23.99
C LYS A 87 15.26 17.23 -24.71
N ARG A 88 14.60 16.10 -25.02
CA ARG A 88 15.23 14.96 -25.73
C ARG A 88 15.62 15.31 -27.16
N ASN A 89 14.90 16.23 -27.81
CA ASN A 89 15.15 16.65 -29.19
C ASN A 89 15.94 17.96 -29.29
N GLY A 90 16.77 18.28 -28.29
CA GLY A 90 17.69 19.43 -28.36
C GLY A 90 17.00 20.79 -28.49
N GLY A 91 15.80 20.94 -27.92
CA GLY A 91 15.03 22.18 -27.98
C GLY A 91 14.11 22.31 -29.20
N ARG A 92 14.11 21.34 -30.12
CA ARG A 92 13.22 21.36 -31.30
C ARG A 92 11.76 21.17 -30.90
N LYS A 93 10.88 21.97 -31.51
CA LYS A 93 9.43 21.86 -31.31
C LYS A 93 8.91 20.59 -31.98
N MET A 94 7.80 20.08 -31.47
CA MET A 94 7.13 18.94 -32.09
C MET A 94 6.36 19.42 -33.32
N LYS A 95 6.64 18.84 -34.48
CA LYS A 95 5.81 18.96 -35.66
C LYS A 95 4.52 18.17 -35.46
N ILE A 96 3.40 18.76 -35.87
CA ILE A 96 2.09 18.11 -35.85
C ILE A 96 1.58 17.96 -37.27
N ASP A 97 1.18 16.75 -37.61
CA ASP A 97 0.59 16.44 -38.90
C ASP A 97 -0.94 16.41 -38.74
N PHE A 98 -1.59 17.40 -39.36
CA PHE A 98 -3.05 17.50 -39.38
C PHE A 98 -3.61 16.75 -40.58
N SER A 99 -4.79 16.14 -40.38
CA SER A 99 -5.51 15.44 -41.45
C SER A 99 -6.94 15.97 -41.51
N GLU A 100 -7.41 16.24 -42.72
CA GLU A 100 -8.77 16.72 -42.95
C GLU A 100 -9.83 15.78 -42.37
N GLY A 101 -10.92 16.35 -41.86
CA GLY A 101 -12.06 15.63 -41.31
C GLY A 101 -11.84 14.97 -39.93
N ARG A 102 -10.61 14.93 -39.39
CA ARG A 102 -10.35 14.34 -38.07
C ARG A 102 -10.50 15.37 -36.94
N ALA A 103 -10.93 14.90 -35.77
CA ALA A 103 -11.01 15.75 -34.57
C ALA A 103 -9.66 15.94 -33.86
N ARG A 104 -8.67 15.10 -34.17
CA ARG A 104 -7.32 15.08 -33.57
C ARG A 104 -6.29 14.59 -34.60
N PRO A 105 -4.99 14.91 -34.41
CA PRO A 105 -3.90 14.32 -35.20
C PRO A 105 -3.96 12.78 -35.20
N ALA A 106 -3.54 12.16 -36.31
CA ALA A 106 -3.60 10.69 -36.45
C ALA A 106 -2.61 9.98 -35.51
N ASP A 107 -1.44 10.58 -35.29
CA ASP A 107 -0.47 10.05 -34.33
C ASP A 107 -0.92 10.30 -32.88
N SER A 108 -1.02 9.21 -32.11
CA SER A 108 -1.48 9.27 -30.72
C SER A 108 -0.58 10.13 -29.82
N ASN A 109 0.71 10.19 -30.11
CA ASN A 109 1.69 10.90 -29.28
C ASN A 109 1.62 12.42 -29.53
N GLN A 110 1.49 12.83 -30.79
CA GLN A 110 1.19 14.20 -31.21
C GLN A 110 -0.16 14.66 -30.63
N ALA A 111 -1.21 13.84 -30.79
CA ALA A 111 -2.55 14.16 -30.31
C ALA A 111 -2.60 14.37 -28.78
N SER A 112 -1.92 13.50 -28.01
CA SER A 112 -1.85 13.62 -26.54
C SER A 112 -1.16 14.91 -26.12
N LYS A 113 -0.01 15.23 -26.71
CA LYS A 113 0.76 16.45 -26.37
C LYS A 113 0.02 17.73 -26.76
N LEU A 114 -0.61 17.74 -27.94
CA LEU A 114 -1.43 18.88 -28.38
C LEU A 114 -2.62 19.10 -27.45
N THR A 115 -3.38 18.04 -27.16
CA THR A 115 -4.55 18.10 -26.26
C THR A 115 -4.15 18.57 -24.87
N SER A 116 -3.03 18.06 -24.33
CA SER A 116 -2.49 18.47 -23.05
C SER A 116 -2.17 19.97 -23.01
N GLU A 117 -1.55 20.52 -24.06
CA GLU A 117 -1.23 21.95 -24.13
C GLU A 117 -2.44 22.85 -24.36
N CYS A 118 -3.40 22.43 -25.20
CA CYS A 118 -4.70 23.10 -25.32
C CYS A 118 -5.40 23.16 -23.96
N GLY A 119 -5.36 22.08 -23.18
CA GLY A 119 -5.94 22.07 -21.83
C GLY A 119 -5.20 22.91 -20.81
N ILE A 120 -3.88 23.04 -20.92
CA ILE A 120 -3.12 23.99 -20.09
C ILE A 120 -3.51 25.42 -20.42
N HIS A 121 -3.61 25.75 -21.72
CA HIS A 121 -3.98 27.08 -22.16
C HIS A 121 -5.40 27.44 -21.70
N THR A 122 -6.35 26.53 -21.90
CA THR A 122 -7.76 26.73 -21.52
C THR A 122 -7.90 27.07 -20.04
N ARG A 123 -7.26 26.31 -19.16
CA ARG A 123 -7.34 26.50 -17.70
C ARG A 123 -6.66 27.76 -17.19
N ASN A 124 -5.58 28.19 -17.83
CA ASN A 124 -4.71 29.24 -17.29
C ASN A 124 -4.89 30.60 -17.94
N LYS A 125 -5.41 30.65 -19.18
CA LYS A 125 -5.32 31.86 -20.02
C LYS A 125 -6.60 32.16 -20.80
N MET A 126 -7.44 31.16 -21.04
CA MET A 126 -8.62 31.33 -21.90
C MET A 126 -9.81 31.78 -21.06
N HIS A 127 -10.52 32.80 -21.52
CA HIS A 127 -11.82 33.14 -20.97
C HIS A 127 -12.85 32.11 -21.43
N VAL A 128 -13.50 31.45 -20.48
CA VAL A 128 -14.46 30.36 -20.73
C VAL A 128 -15.86 30.98 -20.87
N ALA A 129 -16.45 30.89 -22.07
CA ALA A 129 -17.80 31.36 -22.33
C ALA A 129 -18.84 30.37 -21.79
N THR A 130 -20.07 30.84 -21.54
CA THR A 130 -21.19 30.02 -21.04
C THR A 130 -21.65 28.96 -22.04
N HIS A 131 -21.54 29.23 -23.33
CA HIS A 131 -21.86 28.28 -24.38
C HIS A 131 -20.86 28.41 -25.54
N TRP A 132 -20.54 27.30 -26.21
CA TRP A 132 -19.55 27.33 -27.30
C TRP A 132 -19.95 28.27 -28.46
N LYS A 133 -21.25 28.41 -28.73
CA LYS A 133 -21.77 29.33 -29.77
C LYS A 133 -21.39 30.78 -29.47
N ASP A 134 -21.18 31.15 -28.21
CA ASP A 134 -20.87 32.52 -27.80
C ASP A 134 -19.48 32.94 -28.29
N TYR A 135 -18.57 31.99 -28.56
CA TYR A 135 -17.29 32.27 -29.21
C TYR A 135 -17.43 32.73 -30.67
N LYS A 136 -18.64 32.71 -31.25
CA LYS A 136 -18.93 33.33 -32.55
C LYS A 136 -19.35 34.79 -32.41
N GLU A 137 -19.73 35.24 -31.22
CA GLU A 137 -20.14 36.62 -30.97
C GLU A 137 -18.96 37.59 -31.10
N PRO A 138 -19.16 38.82 -31.60
CA PRO A 138 -18.06 39.76 -31.86
C PRO A 138 -17.15 40.03 -30.65
N VAL A 139 -17.72 39.98 -29.45
CA VAL A 139 -17.00 40.20 -28.19
C VAL A 139 -16.01 39.07 -27.89
N LEU A 140 -16.34 37.82 -28.17
CA LEU A 140 -15.56 36.63 -27.81
C LEU A 140 -14.88 35.94 -29.02
N ALA A 141 -15.18 36.38 -30.24
CA ALA A 141 -14.66 35.84 -31.50
C ALA A 141 -13.13 35.77 -31.57
N HIS A 142 -12.44 36.66 -30.85
CA HIS A 142 -10.98 36.73 -30.84
C HIS A 142 -10.31 35.67 -29.95
N ILE A 143 -11.05 35.01 -29.04
CA ILE A 143 -10.48 34.14 -28.01
C ILE A 143 -9.90 32.86 -28.62
N ILE A 144 -10.65 32.16 -29.46
CA ILE A 144 -10.20 30.89 -30.08
C ILE A 144 -8.98 31.11 -30.99
N PRO A 145 -8.98 32.09 -31.92
CA PRO A 145 -7.78 32.39 -32.71
C PRO A 145 -6.56 32.74 -31.86
N ASN A 146 -6.73 33.49 -30.77
CA ASN A 146 -5.62 33.84 -29.88
C ASN A 146 -5.10 32.63 -29.09
N ALA A 147 -6.00 31.73 -28.67
CA ALA A 147 -5.64 30.49 -28.01
C ALA A 147 -4.83 29.57 -28.95
N ILE A 148 -5.28 29.41 -30.20
CA ILE A 148 -4.56 28.66 -31.24
C ILE A 148 -3.17 29.26 -31.47
N LYS A 149 -3.08 30.59 -31.65
CA LYS A 149 -1.78 31.28 -31.80
C LYS A 149 -0.86 31.04 -30.60
N SER A 150 -1.40 31.04 -29.38
CA SER A 150 -0.60 30.78 -28.18
C SER A 150 -0.10 29.34 -28.09
N VAL A 151 -0.92 28.36 -28.46
CA VAL A 151 -0.53 26.94 -28.45
C VAL A 151 0.48 26.66 -29.55
N ALA A 152 0.26 27.20 -30.75
CA ALA A 152 1.16 27.07 -31.89
C ALA A 152 2.59 27.56 -31.60
N LYS A 153 2.79 28.50 -30.67
CA LYS A 153 4.14 28.90 -30.23
C LYS A 153 4.98 27.74 -29.68
N LYS A 154 4.35 26.68 -29.16
CA LYS A 154 5.02 25.49 -28.58
C LYS A 154 5.21 24.35 -29.57
N PHE A 155 4.59 24.42 -30.74
CA PHE A 155 4.65 23.40 -31.78
C PHE A 155 5.26 23.96 -33.07
N GLU A 156 5.62 23.07 -33.98
CA GLU A 156 5.91 23.42 -35.36
C GLU A 156 4.64 23.13 -36.17
N MET A 157 3.81 24.16 -36.34
CA MET A 157 2.54 24.09 -37.07
C MET A 157 2.26 25.42 -37.77
N ASP A 158 1.57 25.36 -38.91
CA ASP A 158 1.09 26.56 -39.56
C ASP A 158 -0.22 27.03 -38.90
N THR A 159 -0.23 28.29 -38.46
CA THR A 159 -1.43 28.92 -37.87
C THR A 159 -2.39 29.46 -38.92
N LYS A 160 -1.97 29.51 -40.19
CA LYS A 160 -2.80 29.94 -41.32
C LYS A 160 -3.55 28.78 -41.96
N ASP A 161 -3.08 27.54 -41.75
CA ASP A 161 -3.73 26.34 -42.23
C ASP A 161 -5.13 26.17 -41.63
N GLU A 162 -6.14 26.08 -42.49
CA GLU A 162 -7.54 25.92 -42.09
C GLU A 162 -7.79 24.56 -41.42
N VAL A 163 -7.06 23.52 -41.81
CA VAL A 163 -7.18 22.19 -41.20
C VAL A 163 -6.65 22.21 -39.78
N ALA A 164 -5.47 22.81 -39.56
CA ALA A 164 -4.91 23.03 -38.23
C ALA A 164 -5.85 23.84 -37.32
N LYS A 165 -6.47 24.91 -37.85
CA LYS A 165 -7.44 25.72 -37.10
C LYS A 165 -8.68 24.93 -36.71
N ASP A 166 -9.26 24.17 -37.62
CA ASP A 166 -10.45 23.34 -37.35
C ASP A 166 -10.16 22.28 -36.28
N VAL A 167 -9.06 21.54 -36.42
CA VAL A 167 -8.63 20.52 -35.44
C VAL A 167 -8.40 21.16 -34.08
N CYS A 168 -7.64 22.25 -34.00
CA CYS A 168 -7.39 22.92 -32.71
C CYS A 168 -8.69 23.46 -32.09
N THR A 169 -9.60 24.00 -32.91
CA THR A 169 -10.91 24.48 -32.46
C THR A 169 -11.74 23.34 -31.86
N LYS A 170 -11.79 22.18 -32.51
CA LYS A 170 -12.45 20.96 -31.98
C LYS A 170 -11.80 20.47 -30.69
N ILE A 171 -10.48 20.58 -30.55
CA ILE A 171 -9.80 20.26 -29.29
C ILE A 171 -10.22 21.24 -28.20
N PHE A 172 -10.24 22.55 -28.45
CA PHE A 172 -10.70 23.54 -27.48
C PHE A 172 -12.17 23.33 -27.07
N GLN A 173 -13.06 23.01 -28.01
CA GLN A 173 -14.44 22.59 -27.72
C GLN A 173 -14.50 21.41 -26.74
N SER A 174 -13.63 20.41 -26.92
CA SER A 174 -13.65 19.22 -26.07
C SER A 174 -13.10 19.45 -24.66
N VAL A 175 -12.32 20.52 -24.46
CA VAL A 175 -11.56 20.78 -23.23
C VAL A 175 -12.13 21.92 -22.39
N GLY A 176 -12.73 22.94 -23.01
CA GLY A 176 -13.44 24.02 -22.30
C GLY A 176 -14.87 23.59 -21.98
N ARG A 177 -15.06 22.93 -20.82
CA ARG A 177 -16.41 22.59 -20.35
C ARG A 177 -16.89 23.62 -19.34
N THR A 178 -18.14 24.06 -19.51
CA THR A 178 -18.83 24.89 -18.53
C THR A 178 -19.48 24.04 -17.45
N VAL A 179 -20.02 24.67 -16.40
CA VAL A 179 -20.75 23.97 -15.33
C VAL A 179 -21.97 23.25 -15.93
N GLU A 180 -22.67 23.90 -16.85
CA GLU A 180 -23.84 23.37 -17.56
C GLU A 180 -23.49 22.16 -18.42
N GLU A 181 -22.34 22.19 -19.11
CA GLU A 181 -21.87 21.05 -19.89
C GLU A 181 -21.36 19.89 -19.01
N ALA A 182 -20.82 20.19 -17.83
CA ALA A 182 -20.48 19.19 -16.83
C ALA A 182 -21.75 18.50 -16.30
N LEU A 183 -22.81 19.24 -15.99
CA LEU A 183 -24.12 18.70 -15.59
C LEU A 183 -24.73 17.76 -16.64
N SER A 184 -24.55 18.07 -17.93
CA SER A 184 -25.02 17.22 -19.03
C SER A 184 -24.23 15.90 -19.17
N LYS A 185 -22.96 15.87 -18.77
CA LYS A 185 -22.06 14.71 -18.93
C LYS A 185 -21.99 13.86 -17.66
N ARG A 186 -23.16 13.45 -17.18
CA ARG A 186 -23.32 12.57 -16.02
C ARG A 186 -22.74 11.16 -16.29
N PRO A 187 -21.90 10.61 -15.39
CA PRO A 187 -21.53 9.19 -15.44
C PRO A 187 -22.75 8.28 -15.28
N CYS A 188 -22.84 7.20 -16.06
CA CYS A 188 -24.02 6.31 -16.08
C CYS A 188 -24.37 5.68 -14.72
N HIS A 189 -23.40 5.55 -13.82
CA HIS A 189 -23.54 4.94 -12.49
C HIS A 189 -23.82 5.96 -11.37
N VAL A 190 -23.90 7.26 -11.69
CA VAL A 190 -24.21 8.33 -10.72
C VAL A 190 -25.61 8.85 -11.01
N THR A 191 -26.43 9.03 -9.98
CA THR A 191 -27.76 9.64 -10.13
C THR A 191 -27.66 11.10 -10.55
N GLN A 192 -28.69 11.64 -11.20
CA GLN A 192 -28.70 13.04 -11.63
C GLN A 192 -28.51 13.99 -10.46
N GLU A 193 -29.25 13.77 -9.38
CA GLU A 193 -29.23 14.58 -8.16
C GLU A 193 -27.83 14.60 -7.53
N ASN A 194 -27.21 13.43 -7.33
CA ASN A 194 -25.85 13.36 -6.78
C ASN A 194 -24.82 14.03 -7.69
N TRP A 195 -24.99 13.96 -9.01
CA TRP A 195 -24.10 14.61 -9.96
C TRP A 195 -24.24 16.13 -9.92
N GLU A 196 -25.48 16.63 -9.87
CA GLU A 196 -25.79 18.06 -9.70
C GLU A 196 -25.21 18.61 -8.40
N ASP A 197 -25.43 17.91 -7.29
CA ASP A 197 -24.89 18.30 -5.98
C ASP A 197 -23.35 18.36 -5.97
N LEU A 198 -22.69 17.39 -6.61
CA LEU A 198 -21.23 17.36 -6.70
C LEU A 198 -20.72 18.52 -7.56
N VAL A 199 -21.30 18.74 -8.73
CA VAL A 199 -20.91 19.85 -9.62
C VAL A 199 -21.14 21.20 -8.94
N ASN A 200 -22.30 21.39 -8.31
CA ASN A 200 -22.62 22.62 -7.57
C ASN A 200 -21.66 22.84 -6.39
N LYS A 201 -21.39 21.80 -5.61
CA LYS A 201 -20.44 21.88 -4.49
C LYS A 201 -19.05 22.30 -4.94
N TRP A 202 -18.53 21.76 -6.03
CA TRP A 202 -17.18 22.09 -6.48
C TRP A 202 -17.11 23.40 -7.29
N SER A 203 -18.23 23.87 -7.84
CA SER A 203 -18.37 25.19 -8.45
C SER A 203 -18.59 26.31 -7.43
N ASP A 204 -19.00 26.01 -6.21
CA ASP A 204 -19.18 26.98 -5.12
C ASP A 204 -17.86 27.73 -4.80
N GLU A 205 -17.94 29.07 -4.73
CA GLU A 205 -16.80 29.97 -4.51
C GLU A 205 -16.06 29.62 -3.22
N ARG A 206 -16.80 29.29 -2.15
CA ARG A 206 -16.21 28.86 -0.87
C ARG A 206 -15.32 27.63 -1.03
N ASN A 207 -15.77 26.64 -1.80
CA ASN A 207 -14.99 25.42 -2.02
C ASN A 207 -13.80 25.66 -2.95
N GLN A 208 -13.92 26.58 -3.93
CA GLN A 208 -12.80 27.02 -4.75
C GLN A 208 -11.72 27.72 -3.92
N GLU A 209 -12.10 28.63 -3.01
CA GLU A 209 -11.18 29.31 -2.09
C GLU A 209 -10.46 28.32 -1.16
N ILE A 210 -11.20 27.40 -0.55
CA ILE A 210 -10.63 26.34 0.29
C ILE A 210 -9.60 25.52 -0.51
N SER A 211 -9.92 25.24 -1.77
CA SER A 211 -9.06 24.45 -2.66
C SER A 211 -7.80 25.20 -3.09
N ALA A 212 -7.92 26.49 -3.39
CA ALA A 212 -6.79 27.37 -3.67
C ALA A 212 -5.87 27.48 -2.45
N LYS A 213 -6.44 27.67 -1.26
CA LYS A 213 -5.70 27.71 0.01
C LYS A 213 -5.03 26.37 0.30
N ASN A 214 -5.73 25.25 0.10
CA ASN A 214 -5.16 23.91 0.25
C ASN A 214 -4.00 23.66 -0.72
N LYS A 215 -4.07 24.18 -1.94
CA LYS A 215 -2.96 24.13 -2.90
C LYS A 215 -1.76 24.94 -2.40
N GLN A 216 -1.96 26.17 -1.95
CA GLN A 216 -0.91 27.00 -1.37
C GLN A 216 -0.27 26.33 -0.13
N ASN A 217 -1.10 25.77 0.77
CA ASN A 217 -0.63 25.04 1.94
C ASN A 217 0.23 23.83 1.55
N ARG A 218 -0.17 23.08 0.52
CA ARG A 218 0.61 21.95 -0.01
C ARG A 218 1.95 22.41 -0.60
N GLU A 219 1.99 23.57 -1.24
CA GLU A 219 3.22 24.15 -1.77
C GLU A 219 4.18 24.64 -0.67
N ALA A 220 3.66 25.01 0.49
CA ALA A 220 4.44 25.47 1.65
C ALA A 220 5.00 24.33 2.54
N VAL A 221 4.63 23.06 2.28
CA VAL A 221 5.16 21.92 3.04
C VAL A 221 6.65 21.72 2.75
N LYS A 222 7.49 21.96 3.76
CA LYS A 222 8.96 21.87 3.69
C LYS A 222 9.49 20.42 3.68
N HIS A 223 8.96 19.57 4.56
CA HIS A 223 9.41 18.18 4.69
C HIS A 223 8.40 17.24 4.03
N GLN A 224 8.56 17.02 2.72
CA GLN A 224 7.68 16.11 1.98
C GLN A 224 8.14 14.66 2.12
N PRO A 225 7.31 13.76 2.67
CA PRO A 225 7.68 12.35 2.77
C PRO A 225 7.77 11.68 1.40
N LYS A 226 8.56 10.61 1.36
CA LYS A 226 8.78 9.72 0.22
C LYS A 226 8.06 8.37 0.36
N THR A 227 7.16 8.23 1.33
CA THR A 227 6.48 6.97 1.70
C THR A 227 5.43 6.46 0.72
N GLY A 228 5.05 7.25 -0.29
CA GLY A 228 3.95 6.85 -1.17
C GLY A 228 2.60 6.90 -0.44
N SER A 229 1.65 6.03 -0.84
CA SER A 229 0.23 6.10 -0.43
C SER A 229 0.01 5.69 1.00
N ARG A 230 1.02 5.03 1.52
CA ARG A 230 1.02 4.49 2.84
C ARG A 230 1.05 5.65 3.80
N CYS A 231 0.02 5.72 4.64
CA CYS A 231 0.04 6.57 5.81
C CYS A 231 1.22 6.17 6.70
N TYR A 232 1.67 7.08 7.56
CA TYR A 232 2.81 6.82 8.44
C TYR A 232 2.61 5.62 9.34
N ILE A 233 1.42 5.39 9.90
CA ILE A 233 1.12 4.21 10.72
C ILE A 233 1.36 2.91 9.93
N ALA A 234 0.81 2.79 8.71
CA ALA A 234 1.04 1.62 7.87
C ALA A 234 2.51 1.46 7.48
N HIS A 235 3.19 2.57 7.19
CA HIS A 235 4.62 2.55 6.87
C HIS A 235 5.49 2.18 8.08
N PHE A 236 5.10 2.60 9.28
CA PHE A 236 5.75 2.28 10.55
C PHE A 236 5.68 0.78 10.84
N HIS A 237 4.48 0.17 10.74
CA HIS A 237 4.32 -1.27 10.88
C HIS A 237 5.14 -2.07 9.86
N GLN A 238 5.26 -1.58 8.64
CA GLN A 238 6.07 -2.24 7.62
C GLN A 238 7.57 -2.19 7.99
N LEU A 239 8.08 -1.00 8.36
CA LEU A 239 9.49 -0.85 8.76
C LEU A 239 9.83 -1.70 9.99
N LYS A 240 8.93 -1.72 10.99
CA LYS A 240 9.04 -2.56 12.18
C LYS A 240 9.33 -4.01 11.80
N LYS A 241 8.57 -4.57 10.86
CA LYS A 241 8.75 -5.96 10.38
C LYS A 241 10.00 -6.14 9.52
N ASP A 242 10.22 -5.24 8.56
CA ASP A 242 11.21 -5.45 7.50
C ASP A 242 12.64 -5.11 7.92
N LYS A 243 12.81 -4.11 8.80
CA LYS A 243 14.12 -3.48 9.07
C LYS A 243 14.50 -3.48 10.54
N TYR A 244 13.52 -3.49 11.44
CA TYR A 244 13.74 -3.32 12.88
C TYR A 244 13.45 -4.59 13.69
N ASN A 245 13.42 -5.79 13.08
CA ASN A 245 13.24 -7.05 13.81
C ASN A 245 12.02 -7.09 14.75
N ASN A 246 10.91 -6.46 14.35
CA ASN A 246 9.70 -6.25 15.14
C ASN A 246 9.86 -5.31 16.35
N GLU A 247 10.91 -4.49 16.39
CA GLU A 247 11.09 -3.38 17.32
C GLU A 247 10.60 -2.07 16.70
N ASP A 248 10.15 -1.15 17.56
CA ASP A 248 9.63 0.13 17.11
C ASP A 248 10.78 1.04 16.64
N PRO A 249 10.75 1.55 15.39
CA PRO A 249 11.77 2.48 14.92
C PRO A 249 11.71 3.78 15.72
N SER A 250 12.89 4.28 16.11
CA SER A 250 13.03 5.60 16.74
C SER A 250 12.40 6.70 15.85
N PRO A 251 11.84 7.77 16.43
CA PRO A 251 11.39 8.96 15.69
C PRO A 251 12.40 9.52 14.70
N ILE A 252 13.70 9.53 15.05
CA ILE A 252 14.77 10.06 14.20
C ILE A 252 15.02 9.11 13.03
N ASP A 253 15.06 7.80 13.31
CA ASP A 253 15.27 6.80 12.27
C ASP A 253 14.06 6.68 11.32
N PHE A 254 12.84 6.79 11.87
CA PHE A 254 11.62 6.87 11.08
C PHE A 254 11.59 8.13 10.21
N PHE A 255 12.06 9.28 10.72
CA PHE A 255 12.18 10.49 9.91
C PHE A 255 13.12 10.27 8.72
N LYS A 256 14.27 9.65 8.94
CA LYS A 256 15.22 9.28 7.88
C LYS A 256 14.58 8.37 6.83
N ASP A 257 13.98 7.27 7.27
CA ASP A 257 13.38 6.27 6.36
C ASP A 257 12.20 6.81 5.55
N THR A 258 11.45 7.76 6.12
CA THR A 258 10.32 8.38 5.44
C THR A 258 10.71 9.51 4.49
N HIS A 259 11.92 10.08 4.60
CA HIS A 259 12.35 11.24 3.81
C HIS A 259 13.52 10.96 2.85
N ILE A 260 14.10 9.75 2.90
CA ILE A 260 15.09 9.28 1.93
C ILE A 260 14.40 8.75 0.65
N ASP A 261 14.93 9.11 -0.51
CA ASP A 261 14.49 8.53 -1.77
C ASP A 261 15.14 7.16 -1.97
N LYS A 262 14.34 6.10 -2.07
CA LYS A 262 14.84 4.72 -2.23
C LYS A 262 15.67 4.50 -3.52
N LYS A 263 15.46 5.33 -4.56
CA LYS A 263 16.18 5.20 -5.83
C LYS A 263 17.53 5.91 -5.81
N THR A 264 17.59 7.08 -5.18
CA THR A 264 18.80 7.93 -5.19
C THR A 264 19.59 7.88 -3.89
N GLY A 265 19.00 7.36 -2.81
CA GLY A 265 19.57 7.35 -1.47
C GLY A 265 19.71 8.74 -0.84
N ARG A 266 19.11 9.78 -1.43
CA ARG A 266 19.24 11.18 -0.98
C ARG A 266 17.95 11.70 -0.35
N MET A 267 18.09 12.63 0.59
CA MET A 267 17.00 13.42 1.18
C MET A 267 16.85 14.76 0.44
N SER A 268 15.73 15.48 0.62
CA SER A 268 15.66 16.88 0.20
C SER A 268 16.56 17.74 1.09
N GLU A 269 17.01 18.90 0.60
CA GLU A 269 17.93 19.78 1.34
C GLU A 269 17.35 20.18 2.71
N GLU A 270 16.08 20.57 2.76
CA GLU A 270 15.40 20.93 4.01
C GLU A 270 15.23 19.74 4.95
N ALA A 271 14.99 18.54 4.42
CA ALA A 271 14.89 17.33 5.23
C ALA A 271 16.28 16.86 5.72
N GLN A 272 17.32 17.07 4.92
CA GLN A 272 18.70 16.76 5.30
C GLN A 272 19.18 17.69 6.41
N ILE A 273 18.89 19.00 6.32
CA ILE A 273 19.20 19.98 7.36
C ILE A 273 18.52 19.56 8.68
N ALA A 274 17.23 19.25 8.63
CA ALA A 274 16.48 18.80 9.81
C ALA A 274 17.04 17.48 10.39
N TYR A 275 17.35 16.50 9.54
CA TYR A 275 17.91 15.22 10.00
C TYR A 275 19.29 15.39 10.63
N THR A 276 20.18 16.18 10.02
CA THR A 276 21.50 16.49 10.59
C THR A 276 21.37 17.20 11.94
N ALA A 277 20.42 18.13 12.09
CA ALA A 277 20.15 18.79 13.37
C ALA A 277 19.66 17.79 14.44
N MET A 278 18.79 16.85 14.08
CA MET A 278 18.33 15.77 14.98
C MET A 278 19.50 14.88 15.43
N GLU A 279 20.36 14.47 14.51
CA GLU A 279 21.54 13.63 14.80
C GLU A 279 22.56 14.35 15.70
N ASN A 280 22.78 15.65 15.49
CA ASN A 280 23.68 16.44 16.31
C ASN A 280 23.15 16.57 17.74
N LYS A 281 21.86 16.93 17.91
CA LYS A 281 21.21 16.97 19.24
C LYS A 281 21.21 15.60 19.92
N ARG A 282 21.04 14.51 19.18
CA ARG A 282 21.16 13.14 19.70
C ARG A 282 22.57 12.85 20.23
N ARG A 283 23.61 13.30 19.53
CA ARG A 283 25.01 13.15 19.97
C ARG A 283 25.34 14.01 21.19
N GLU A 284 24.87 15.26 21.22
CA GLU A 284 25.05 16.18 22.35
C GLU A 284 24.41 15.63 23.63
N ALA A 285 23.17 15.13 23.54
CA ALA A 285 22.45 14.52 24.66
C ALA A 285 23.12 13.26 25.22
N GLN A 286 23.97 12.59 24.44
CA GLN A 286 24.78 11.45 24.90
C GLN A 286 26.08 11.88 25.60
N SER A 287 26.56 13.11 25.34
CA SER A 287 27.78 13.66 25.93
C SER A 287 27.56 14.38 27.26
N GLU A 288 26.38 14.98 27.44
CA GLU A 288 25.97 15.63 28.68
C GLU A 288 25.29 14.59 29.58
N GLY A 289 26.07 13.91 30.43
CA GLY A 289 25.62 12.82 31.31
C GLY A 289 24.62 13.23 32.42
N GLY A 290 23.49 13.86 32.09
CA GLY A 290 22.51 14.33 33.07
C GLY A 290 21.04 14.38 32.64
N HIS A 291 20.69 14.29 31.35
CA HIS A 291 19.27 14.25 30.95
C HIS A 291 19.06 13.41 29.69
N LEU A 292 18.38 12.27 29.82
CA LEU A 292 17.97 11.42 28.70
C LEU A 292 16.88 12.14 27.87
N VAL A 293 17.28 13.07 27.00
CA VAL A 293 16.35 13.68 26.05
C VAL A 293 15.91 12.58 25.07
N SER A 294 14.62 12.26 25.07
CA SER A 294 14.10 11.23 24.15
C SER A 294 14.19 11.70 22.69
N ASP A 295 14.36 10.75 21.75
CA ASP A 295 14.36 11.04 20.32
C ASP A 295 13.06 11.75 19.86
N ALA A 296 11.93 11.48 20.52
CA ALA A 296 10.67 12.19 20.27
C ALA A 296 10.75 13.67 20.64
N GLN A 297 11.43 14.00 21.75
CA GLN A 297 11.62 15.38 22.19
C GLN A 297 12.59 16.13 21.27
N ILE A 298 13.67 15.47 20.82
CA ILE A 298 14.61 16.02 19.83
C ILE A 298 13.88 16.34 18.52
N VAL A 299 13.11 15.39 17.99
CA VAL A 299 12.34 15.59 16.75
C VAL A 299 11.31 16.71 16.91
N ALA A 300 10.61 16.77 18.06
CA ALA A 300 9.65 17.84 18.33
C ALA A 300 10.33 19.23 18.34
N GLU A 301 11.50 19.35 18.94
CA GLU A 301 12.25 20.60 19.03
C GLU A 301 12.73 21.05 17.64
N VAL A 302 13.41 20.17 16.90
CA VAL A 302 13.93 20.48 15.56
C VAL A 302 12.80 20.86 14.59
N LEU A 303 11.69 20.12 14.60
CA LEU A 303 10.58 20.41 13.68
C LEU A 303 9.80 21.69 14.07
N LYS A 304 9.86 22.13 15.33
CA LYS A 304 9.24 23.39 15.77
C LYS A 304 9.93 24.62 15.17
N GLU A 305 11.23 24.58 14.92
CA GLU A 305 11.97 25.66 14.26
C GLU A 305 11.45 25.97 12.85
N HIS A 306 10.85 24.97 12.21
CA HIS A 306 10.30 25.10 10.87
C HIS A 306 8.78 25.26 10.85
N THR A 307 8.08 24.60 11.76
CA THR A 307 6.61 24.59 11.86
C THR A 307 6.15 24.41 13.31
N ALA A 308 5.44 25.41 13.85
CA ALA A 308 4.96 25.38 15.23
C ALA A 308 3.96 24.22 15.53
N SER A 309 3.31 23.68 14.50
CA SER A 309 2.27 22.64 14.61
C SER A 309 2.58 21.38 13.80
N SER A 310 3.86 20.95 13.78
CA SER A 310 4.25 19.71 13.11
C SER A 310 3.42 18.52 13.61
N THR A 311 2.76 17.81 12.68
CA THR A 311 1.96 16.61 12.98
C THR A 311 2.76 15.32 12.86
N PHE A 312 4.09 15.39 12.68
CA PHE A 312 4.93 14.22 12.40
C PHE A 312 4.81 13.15 13.50
N LEU A 313 5.04 13.53 14.76
CA LEU A 313 4.97 12.61 15.91
C LEU A 313 3.55 12.09 16.15
N SER A 314 2.52 12.93 15.98
CA SER A 314 1.13 12.46 16.03
C SER A 314 0.81 11.46 14.93
N SER A 315 1.37 11.66 13.73
CA SER A 315 1.17 10.76 12.59
C SER A 315 1.92 9.42 12.77
N MET A 316 2.93 9.38 13.64
CA MET A 316 3.57 8.15 14.12
C MET A 316 2.78 7.45 15.24
N GLY A 317 1.79 8.11 15.84
CA GLY A 317 1.08 7.61 17.02
C GLY A 317 1.74 7.93 18.37
N LEU A 318 2.81 8.74 18.39
CA LEU A 318 3.58 9.05 19.61
C LEU A 318 3.05 10.26 20.39
N GLN A 319 2.18 11.08 19.78
CA GLN A 319 1.61 12.26 20.43
C GLN A 319 0.14 12.47 20.05
N SER A 320 -0.69 12.76 21.05
CA SER A 320 -2.07 13.21 20.80
C SER A 320 -2.07 14.55 20.07
N ARG A 321 -2.98 14.71 19.10
CA ARG A 321 -3.07 15.92 18.28
C ARG A 321 -3.42 17.12 19.18
N PRO A 322 -2.63 18.21 19.19
CA PRO A 322 -2.97 19.38 20.00
C PRO A 322 -4.30 19.94 19.51
N GLY A 323 -5.33 19.85 20.35
CA GLY A 323 -6.70 20.30 20.05
C GLY A 323 -7.76 19.20 19.91
N SER A 324 -7.46 17.91 20.09
CA SER A 324 -8.54 16.92 20.24
C SER A 324 -9.18 17.06 21.61
N SER A 325 -10.24 17.87 21.69
CA SER A 325 -11.09 17.94 22.87
C SER A 325 -11.75 16.58 23.10
N LYS A 326 -11.38 15.98 24.23
CA LYS A 326 -11.84 14.69 24.80
C LYS A 326 -11.41 13.43 24.03
N PRO A 327 -10.75 12.47 24.70
CA PRO A 327 -10.55 11.14 24.12
C PRO A 327 -11.92 10.52 23.81
N SER A 328 -12.05 9.88 22.66
CA SER A 328 -13.23 9.06 22.34
C SER A 328 -13.43 8.03 23.46
N ALA A 329 -14.68 7.65 23.74
CA ALA A 329 -14.97 6.54 24.66
C ALA A 329 -14.17 5.27 24.30
N SER A 330 -13.90 5.06 23.01
CA SER A 330 -13.02 4.00 22.51
C SER A 330 -11.57 4.17 23.00
N ALA A 331 -11.03 5.39 22.95
CA ALA A 331 -9.65 5.68 23.34
C ALA A 331 -9.42 5.51 24.85
N LEU A 332 -10.45 5.68 25.68
CA LEU A 332 -10.41 5.40 27.12
C LEU A 332 -10.50 3.90 27.44
N ARG A 333 -11.10 3.10 26.56
CA ARG A 333 -11.31 1.66 26.77
C ARG A 333 -10.15 0.79 26.26
N ILE A 334 -9.32 1.32 25.38
CA ILE A 334 -8.13 0.61 24.84
C ILE A 334 -7.17 0.18 25.95
N PRO A 335 -6.76 1.04 26.91
CA PRO A 335 -5.85 0.64 27.99
C PRO A 335 -6.43 -0.48 28.87
N GLU A 336 -7.73 -0.43 29.16
CA GLU A 336 -8.42 -1.46 29.95
C GLU A 336 -8.44 -2.82 29.22
N LEU A 337 -8.61 -2.81 27.89
CA LEU A 337 -8.56 -4.03 27.09
C LEU A 337 -7.13 -4.56 26.96
N GLU A 338 -6.13 -3.68 26.84
CA GLU A 338 -4.72 -4.06 26.81
C GLU A 338 -4.29 -4.72 28.14
N GLU A 339 -4.68 -4.15 29.28
CA GLU A 339 -4.42 -4.73 30.60
C GLU A 339 -5.09 -6.11 30.76
N ARG A 340 -6.35 -6.26 30.31
CA ARG A 340 -7.04 -7.56 30.32
C ARG A 340 -6.34 -8.61 29.45
N VAL A 341 -5.85 -8.23 28.27
CA VAL A 341 -5.11 -9.15 27.39
C VAL A 341 -3.77 -9.54 28.04
N GLN A 342 -3.05 -8.60 28.63
CA GLN A 342 -1.81 -8.91 29.36
C GLN A 342 -2.04 -9.84 30.54
N GLN A 343 -3.11 -9.64 31.29
CA GLN A 343 -3.50 -10.51 32.39
C GLN A 343 -3.82 -11.93 31.90
N GLN A 344 -4.57 -12.06 30.80
CA GLN A 344 -4.85 -13.36 30.19
C GLN A 344 -3.58 -14.05 29.69
N ASP A 345 -2.64 -13.31 29.10
CA ASP A 345 -1.36 -13.87 28.66
C ASP A 345 -0.50 -14.34 29.83
N MET A 346 -0.51 -13.62 30.96
CA MET A 346 0.19 -14.03 32.19
C MET A 346 -0.43 -15.30 32.78
N GLU A 347 -1.76 -15.35 32.89
CA GLU A 347 -2.48 -16.53 33.37
C GLU A 347 -2.25 -17.75 32.46
N ALA A 348 -2.22 -17.55 31.14
CA ALA A 348 -1.91 -18.62 30.19
C ALA A 348 -0.47 -19.13 30.33
N ARG A 349 0.49 -18.25 30.64
CA ARG A 349 1.88 -18.66 30.92
C ARG A 349 1.97 -19.46 32.21
N GLU A 350 1.36 -18.99 33.28
CA GLU A 350 1.34 -19.70 34.57
C GLU A 350 0.66 -21.07 34.45
N ALA A 351 -0.47 -21.14 33.74
CA ALA A 351 -1.15 -22.42 33.47
C ALA A 351 -0.27 -23.39 32.67
N ASN A 352 0.46 -22.88 31.66
CA ASN A 352 1.41 -23.69 30.90
C ASN A 352 2.58 -24.16 31.78
N GLU A 353 3.14 -23.32 32.64
CA GLU A 353 4.20 -23.71 33.56
C GLU A 353 3.73 -24.80 34.54
N MET A 354 2.53 -24.66 35.09
CA MET A 354 1.91 -25.68 35.96
C MET A 354 1.71 -27.01 35.22
N TYR A 355 1.22 -26.95 33.97
CA TYR A 355 1.06 -28.14 33.14
C TYR A 355 2.41 -28.83 32.86
N GLN A 356 3.45 -28.06 32.54
CA GLN A 356 4.81 -28.58 32.33
C GLN A 356 5.37 -29.23 33.60
N GLN A 357 5.16 -28.62 34.77
CA GLN A 357 5.57 -29.22 36.05
C GLN A 357 4.84 -30.53 36.33
N GLU A 358 3.54 -30.62 36.05
CA GLU A 358 2.79 -31.86 36.21
C GLU A 358 3.29 -32.95 35.26
N LEU A 359 3.61 -32.58 34.02
CA LEU A 359 4.17 -33.49 33.02
C LEU A 359 5.55 -34.01 33.47
N ASN A 360 6.42 -33.12 33.97
CA ASN A 360 7.74 -33.51 34.49
C ASN A 360 7.63 -34.50 35.65
N LYS A 361 6.73 -34.27 36.62
CA LYS A 361 6.50 -35.22 37.73
C LYS A 361 6.06 -36.60 37.23
N LYS A 362 5.23 -36.65 36.17
CA LYS A 362 4.81 -37.93 35.57
C LYS A 362 5.97 -38.63 34.87
N VAL A 363 6.83 -37.89 34.18
CA VAL A 363 8.04 -38.43 33.54
C VAL A 363 8.99 -38.98 34.60
N GLU A 364 9.28 -38.22 35.67
CA GLU A 364 10.14 -38.67 36.78
C GLU A 364 9.60 -39.95 37.44
N ALA A 365 8.29 -40.04 37.66
CA ALA A 365 7.68 -41.24 38.21
C ALA A 365 7.81 -42.45 37.27
N GLN A 366 7.70 -42.25 35.96
CA GLN A 366 7.92 -43.30 34.97
C GLN A 366 9.39 -43.73 34.91
N GLU A 367 10.33 -42.78 34.96
CA GLU A 367 11.77 -43.06 35.00
C GLU A 367 12.14 -43.89 36.22
N TYR A 368 11.62 -43.54 37.40
CA TYR A 368 11.83 -44.32 38.61
C TYR A 368 11.27 -45.75 38.49
N ALA A 369 10.06 -45.90 37.93
CA ALA A 369 9.47 -47.22 37.71
C ALA A 369 10.28 -48.07 36.73
N LEU A 370 10.85 -47.47 35.68
CA LEU A 370 11.72 -48.14 34.72
C LEU A 370 13.05 -48.56 35.36
N GLN A 371 13.67 -47.70 36.18
CA GLN A 371 14.90 -48.05 36.91
C GLN A 371 14.67 -49.21 37.88
N GLU A 372 13.55 -49.20 38.61
CA GLU A 372 13.21 -50.28 39.53
C GLU A 372 12.93 -51.60 38.80
N MET A 373 12.29 -51.54 37.63
CA MET A 373 12.12 -52.70 36.75
C MET A 373 13.46 -53.26 36.27
N GLN A 374 14.37 -52.39 35.83
CA GLN A 374 15.73 -52.79 35.40
C GLN A 374 16.50 -53.44 36.54
N ARG A 375 16.42 -52.88 37.76
CA ARG A 375 17.07 -53.44 38.96
C ARG A 375 16.57 -54.86 39.24
N LYS A 376 15.24 -55.07 39.23
CA LYS A 376 14.65 -56.40 39.42
C LYS A 376 15.06 -57.38 38.33
N GLN A 377 15.07 -56.95 37.07
CA GLN A 377 15.55 -57.78 35.96
C GLN A 377 17.01 -58.19 36.15
N GLN A 378 17.86 -57.29 36.64
CA GLN A 378 19.26 -57.58 36.91
C GLN A 378 19.41 -58.60 38.05
N GLU A 379 18.66 -58.45 39.14
CA GLU A 379 18.65 -59.41 40.26
C GLU A 379 18.18 -60.79 39.81
N ASP A 380 17.12 -60.86 39.00
CA ASP A 380 16.63 -62.13 38.44
C ASP A 380 17.67 -62.78 37.52
N LEU A 381 18.36 -62.00 36.67
CA LEU A 381 19.44 -62.50 35.83
C LEU A 381 20.61 -63.06 36.64
N GLU A 382 20.99 -62.38 37.73
CA GLU A 382 22.04 -62.86 38.63
C GLU A 382 21.64 -64.13 39.37
N ALA A 383 20.38 -64.22 39.83
CA ALA A 383 19.85 -65.42 40.45
C ALA A 383 19.85 -66.63 39.48
N VAL A 384 19.48 -66.40 38.21
CA VAL A 384 19.53 -67.44 37.17
C VAL A 384 20.97 -67.89 36.92
N LYS A 385 21.92 -66.95 36.79
CA LYS A 385 23.35 -67.29 36.59
C LYS A 385 23.91 -68.10 37.76
N LYS A 386 23.60 -67.72 39.00
CA LYS A 386 24.03 -68.45 40.19
C LYS A 386 23.45 -69.88 40.19
N SER A 387 22.17 -70.03 39.87
CA SER A 387 21.55 -71.37 39.77
C SER A 387 22.16 -72.21 38.65
N GLN A 388 22.53 -71.61 37.52
CA GLN A 388 23.27 -72.31 36.45
C GLN A 388 24.64 -72.76 36.93
N GLN A 389 25.41 -71.90 37.60
CA GLN A 389 26.72 -72.24 38.14
C GLN A 389 26.65 -73.38 39.17
N GLU A 390 25.69 -73.33 40.10
CA GLU A 390 25.48 -74.41 41.08
C GLU A 390 25.14 -75.75 40.41
N ARG A 391 24.37 -75.72 39.30
CA ARG A 391 24.09 -76.92 38.49
C ARG A 391 25.32 -77.44 37.78
N GLU A 392 26.14 -76.56 37.21
CA GLU A 392 27.40 -76.92 36.55
C GLU A 392 28.41 -77.51 37.54
N GLU A 393 28.57 -76.91 38.71
CA GLU A 393 29.43 -77.40 39.79
C GLU A 393 28.95 -78.77 40.30
N ALA A 394 27.64 -78.94 40.50
CA ALA A 394 27.06 -80.22 40.88
C ALA A 394 27.25 -81.29 39.79
N TRP A 395 27.15 -80.91 38.52
CA TRP A 395 27.39 -81.80 37.38
C TRP A 395 28.88 -82.18 37.28
N ALA A 396 29.80 -81.21 37.42
CA ALA A 396 31.24 -81.44 37.43
C ALA A 396 31.67 -82.36 38.58
N LYS A 397 31.07 -82.18 39.77
CA LYS A 397 31.31 -83.08 40.92
C LYS A 397 30.85 -84.51 40.63
N LYS A 398 29.65 -84.69 40.06
CA LYS A 398 29.17 -86.00 39.62
C LYS A 398 30.09 -86.62 38.57
N GLN A 399 30.54 -85.82 37.59
CA GLN A 399 31.47 -86.26 36.56
C GLN A 399 32.80 -86.73 37.16
N ALA A 400 33.37 -85.97 38.09
CA ALA A 400 34.61 -86.34 38.79
C ALA A 400 34.45 -87.63 39.63
N GLU A 401 33.31 -87.80 40.30
CA GLU A 401 32.98 -89.05 41.02
C GLU A 401 32.89 -90.24 40.05
N THR A 402 32.25 -90.08 38.89
CA THR A 402 32.18 -91.14 37.87
C THR A 402 33.54 -91.46 37.26
N ASP A 403 34.37 -90.45 36.97
CA ASP A 403 35.71 -90.63 36.39
C ASP A 403 36.67 -91.30 37.39
N ALA A 404 36.54 -90.99 38.69
CA ALA A 404 37.29 -91.65 39.76
C ALA A 404 36.91 -93.14 39.88
N LEU A 405 35.61 -93.47 39.78
CA LEU A 405 35.14 -94.86 39.76
C LEU A 405 35.67 -95.62 38.53
N LEU A 406 35.61 -95.01 37.34
CA LEU A 406 36.16 -95.60 36.11
C LEU A 406 37.67 -95.83 36.21
N SER A 407 38.42 -94.87 36.75
CA SER A 407 39.87 -94.98 36.96
C SER A 407 40.22 -96.10 37.95
N PHE A 408 39.43 -96.27 39.01
CA PHE A 408 39.59 -97.36 39.97
C PHE A 408 39.35 -98.73 39.31
N LEU A 409 38.31 -98.86 38.49
CA LEU A 409 38.03 -100.08 37.73
C LEU A 409 39.12 -100.40 36.71
N LEU A 410 39.62 -99.39 35.98
CA LEU A 410 40.71 -99.55 35.01
C LEU A 410 42.03 -99.98 35.68
N ARG A 411 42.40 -99.43 36.86
CA ARG A 411 43.58 -99.90 37.62
C ARG A 411 43.46 -101.33 38.14
N LYS A 412 42.25 -101.81 38.41
CA LYS A 412 42.01 -103.17 38.90
C LYS A 412 42.10 -104.22 37.78
N HIS A 413 41.92 -103.80 36.53
CA HIS A 413 41.85 -104.68 35.36
C HIS A 413 42.96 -104.47 34.31
N GLY A 414 43.84 -103.47 34.46
CA GLY A 414 45.01 -103.23 33.61
C GLY A 414 46.33 -103.47 34.36
N ALA A 415 47.09 -104.45 33.88
CA ALA A 415 48.46 -104.84 34.28
C ALA A 415 49.52 -103.99 33.57
#